data_AF-A0A1Q7P9P7-F1
#
_entry.id   AF-A0A1Q7P9P7-F1
#
_cell.length_a   1.000
_cell.length_b   1.000
_cell.length_c   1.000
_cell.angle_alpha   90.00
_cell.angle_beta   90.00
_cell.angle_gamma   90.00
#
_symmetry.space_group_name_H-M   'P 1'
#
loop_
_entity.id
_entity.type
_entity.pdbx_description
1 polymer ?
#
loop_
_entity_poly.entity_id
_entity_poly.type
_entity_poly.pdbx_seq_one_letter_code
_entity_poly.pdbx_strand_id
1 'polypeptide(L)'
;MFTSDQSPVRLEYRDLIDSYRAHSAKLTAEFVDPERRPGVARQYGITRPDTAVLESGKQETRITSASEQELTNALIRVTKDEKKTVYFLTGHAEHPLEDGSKEGYSFLKEALERQGYTVRSLSLYESKTIPTKASVLVLAGPQKPLSPAEQVRLADYVRTGGRLLLLLDPGSRAGLESTLAAWGLRTDNRTVLDTQTILGGDLTMPVVNTYGTHEITQDLGQVFTMFPHARPVSFLDSKGNEWVFHPLAKSSPRSWARADTPPDRTTQTRDFNPQKDTQGPLTLAALVVARTNPSENARQPAVLFVGDSDFASNAFLDFSGNTDFILHAVAWLAEEKDLVTIAPKDTTNGTLLLTAAQSNALFVLQVLGLPGFFLLAGFGVWRHRRRL
;
A
#
# COMPACT_ATOMS: atom_id res chain seq x y z
N MET A 1 2.03 17.01 -27.10
CA MET A 1 0.72 17.26 -26.46
C MET A 1 -0.29 17.69 -27.51
N PHE A 2 -1.40 16.96 -27.63
CA PHE A 2 -2.48 17.20 -28.59
C PHE A 2 -3.64 17.90 -27.88
N THR A 3 -3.67 19.22 -27.96
CA THR A 3 -4.59 20.07 -27.20
C THR A 3 -4.94 21.32 -28.01
N SER A 4 -6.19 21.77 -27.94
CA SER A 4 -6.64 22.97 -28.66
C SER A 4 -5.85 24.19 -28.20
N ASP A 5 -5.62 25.16 -29.09
CA ASP A 5 -5.01 26.46 -28.74
C ASP A 5 -5.79 27.21 -27.65
N GLN A 6 -7.08 26.93 -27.48
CA GLN A 6 -7.95 27.56 -26.47
C GLN A 6 -8.17 26.71 -25.21
N SER A 7 -7.64 25.48 -25.16
CA SER A 7 -7.87 24.59 -24.01
C SER A 7 -7.07 25.07 -22.78
N PRO A 8 -7.70 25.20 -21.59
CA PRO A 8 -6.97 25.53 -20.36
C PRO A 8 -5.93 24.46 -20.00
N VAL A 9 -6.18 23.20 -20.36
CA VAL A 9 -5.28 22.06 -20.13
C VAL A 9 -3.92 22.24 -20.83
N ARG A 10 -3.88 23.04 -21.91
CA ARG A 10 -2.63 23.36 -22.60
C ARG A 10 -1.66 24.14 -21.72
N LEU A 11 -2.17 25.07 -20.91
CA LEU A 11 -1.36 25.85 -19.97
C LEU A 11 -0.87 24.94 -18.85
N GLU A 12 -1.73 24.10 -18.30
CA GLU A 12 -1.36 23.12 -17.26
C GLU A 12 -0.22 22.21 -17.71
N TYR A 13 -0.32 21.61 -18.90
CA TYR A 13 0.79 20.82 -19.46
C TYR A 13 2.06 21.64 -19.68
N ARG A 14 1.95 22.90 -20.08
CA ARG A 14 3.11 23.77 -20.32
C ARG A 14 3.84 24.05 -19.01
N ASP A 15 3.12 24.53 -18.01
CA ASP A 15 3.68 24.86 -16.69
C ASP A 15 4.34 23.64 -16.06
N LEU A 16 3.68 22.48 -16.20
CA LEU A 16 4.20 21.21 -15.72
C LEU A 16 5.50 20.85 -16.45
N ILE A 17 5.50 20.78 -17.78
CA ILE A 17 6.70 20.43 -18.59
C ILE A 17 7.86 21.40 -18.34
N ASP A 18 7.59 22.70 -18.23
CA ASP A 18 8.63 23.71 -18.00
C ASP A 18 9.28 23.51 -16.62
N SER A 19 8.52 23.05 -15.62
CA SER A 19 9.05 22.65 -14.30
C SER A 19 10.01 21.45 -14.39
N TYR A 20 9.73 20.44 -15.23
CA TYR A 20 10.67 19.33 -15.48
C TYR A 20 11.90 19.78 -16.28
N ARG A 21 11.72 20.65 -17.27
CA ARG A 21 12.82 21.19 -18.09
C ARG A 21 13.82 22.00 -17.29
N ALA A 22 13.38 22.66 -16.22
CA ALA A 22 14.27 23.33 -15.27
C ALA A 22 15.27 22.35 -14.61
N HIS A 23 14.93 21.06 -14.52
CA HIS A 23 15.76 20.03 -13.89
C HIS A 23 16.40 19.07 -14.90
N SER A 24 15.93 19.00 -16.14
CA SER A 24 16.46 18.10 -17.18
C SER A 24 16.35 18.69 -18.58
N ALA A 25 17.49 18.81 -19.26
CA ALA A 25 17.55 19.23 -20.67
C ALA A 25 17.14 18.13 -21.66
N LYS A 26 16.86 16.90 -21.19
CA LYS A 26 16.51 15.75 -22.06
C LYS A 26 15.04 15.75 -22.52
N LEU A 27 14.21 16.66 -21.99
CA LEU A 27 12.78 16.70 -22.26
C LEU A 27 12.43 17.71 -23.37
N THR A 28 12.11 17.18 -24.55
CA THR A 28 11.50 17.93 -25.67
C THR A 28 9.99 17.74 -25.68
N ALA A 29 9.26 18.82 -25.93
CA ALA A 29 7.80 18.83 -25.95
C ALA A 29 7.30 19.76 -27.05
N GLU A 30 6.32 19.27 -27.81
CA GLU A 30 5.62 20.00 -28.85
C GLU A 30 4.12 20.07 -28.51
N PHE A 31 3.50 21.22 -28.75
CA PHE A 31 2.05 21.41 -28.63
C PHE A 31 1.42 21.46 -30.02
N VAL A 32 0.49 20.53 -30.27
CA VAL A 32 -0.18 20.35 -31.54
C VAL A 32 -1.67 20.55 -31.31
N ASP A 33 -2.26 21.55 -31.98
CA ASP A 33 -3.71 21.66 -32.07
C ASP A 33 -4.24 20.62 -33.09
N PRO A 34 -5.04 19.62 -32.65
CA PRO A 34 -5.50 18.54 -33.53
C PRO A 34 -6.43 19.01 -34.65
N GLU A 35 -7.14 20.12 -34.45
CA GLU A 35 -8.06 20.70 -35.44
C GLU A 35 -7.27 21.44 -36.51
N ARG A 36 -6.21 22.15 -36.12
CA ARG A 36 -5.32 22.86 -37.06
C ARG A 36 -4.34 21.93 -37.78
N ARG A 37 -3.89 20.85 -37.13
CA ARG A 37 -2.91 19.89 -37.66
C ARG A 37 -3.44 18.44 -37.65
N PRO A 38 -4.54 18.13 -38.36
CA PRO A 38 -5.21 16.83 -38.29
C PRO A 38 -4.40 15.66 -38.90
N GLY A 39 -3.40 15.95 -39.74
CA GLY A 39 -2.51 14.93 -40.29
C GLY A 39 -1.60 14.32 -39.22
N VAL A 40 -1.01 15.17 -38.35
CA VAL A 40 -0.16 14.74 -37.23
C VAL A 40 -0.99 14.00 -36.19
N ALA A 41 -2.18 14.52 -35.84
CA ALA A 41 -3.09 13.85 -34.92
C ALA A 41 -3.50 12.44 -35.40
N ARG A 42 -3.76 12.28 -36.71
CA ARG A 42 -4.07 10.97 -37.31
C ARG A 42 -2.88 10.00 -37.26
N GLN A 43 -1.66 10.47 -37.50
CA GLN A 43 -0.46 9.63 -37.41
C GLN A 43 -0.28 9.05 -36.01
N TYR A 44 -0.58 9.83 -34.98
CA TYR A 44 -0.50 9.42 -33.57
C TYR A 44 -1.75 8.71 -33.04
N GLY A 45 -2.77 8.52 -33.88
CA GLY A 45 -4.02 7.84 -33.51
C GLY A 45 -4.86 8.59 -32.47
N ILE A 46 -4.79 9.92 -32.46
CA ILE A 46 -5.47 10.74 -31.45
C ILE A 46 -6.98 10.75 -31.71
N THR A 47 -7.74 10.17 -30.78
CA THR A 47 -9.21 10.08 -30.81
C THR A 47 -9.88 10.91 -29.73
N ARG A 48 -9.11 11.40 -28.75
CA ARG A 48 -9.58 12.24 -27.65
C ARG A 48 -8.81 13.56 -27.60
N PRO A 49 -9.47 14.70 -27.34
CA PRO A 49 -8.79 15.96 -27.07
C PRO A 49 -7.94 15.86 -25.79
N ASP A 50 -7.02 16.81 -25.64
CA ASP A 50 -6.13 16.96 -24.48
C ASP A 50 -5.27 15.73 -24.15
N THR A 51 -4.96 14.94 -25.18
CA THR A 51 -4.10 13.76 -25.07
C THR A 51 -2.64 14.14 -25.18
N ALA A 52 -1.84 13.75 -24.20
CA ALA A 52 -0.40 13.84 -24.23
C ALA A 52 0.19 12.48 -24.64
N VAL A 53 1.02 12.48 -25.68
CA VAL A 53 1.80 11.30 -26.10
C VAL A 53 3.25 11.56 -25.67
N LEU A 54 3.81 10.62 -24.92
CA LEU A 54 5.22 10.65 -24.51
C LEU A 54 5.94 9.49 -25.19
N GLU A 55 7.14 9.76 -25.69
CA GLU A 55 7.93 8.81 -26.46
C GLU A 55 9.40 8.87 -26.04
N SER A 56 10.04 7.70 -25.95
CA SER A 56 11.49 7.57 -25.80
C SER A 56 11.96 6.26 -26.42
N GLY A 57 12.77 6.35 -27.48
CA GLY A 57 13.19 5.19 -28.26
C GLY A 57 12.00 4.46 -28.90
N LYS A 58 11.75 3.22 -28.48
CA LYS A 58 10.63 2.39 -28.94
C LYS A 58 9.41 2.43 -28.01
N GLN A 59 9.53 3.11 -26.87
CA GLN A 59 8.46 3.17 -25.88
C GLN A 59 7.57 4.38 -26.16
N GLU A 60 6.26 4.15 -26.15
CA GLU A 60 5.24 5.18 -26.28
C GLU A 60 4.21 4.97 -25.16
N THR A 61 3.78 6.07 -24.53
CA THR A 61 2.64 6.04 -23.61
C THR A 61 1.78 7.28 -23.82
N ARG A 62 0.51 7.18 -23.37
CA ARG A 62 -0.49 8.24 -23.54
C ARG A 62 -1.10 8.56 -22.18
N ILE A 63 -1.31 9.84 -21.94
CA ILE A 63 -2.03 10.36 -20.78
C ILE A 63 -3.10 11.35 -21.24
N THR A 64 -4.15 11.50 -20.46
CA THR A 64 -5.30 12.37 -20.79
C THR A 64 -5.57 13.42 -19.71
N SER A 65 -4.80 13.42 -18.62
CA SER A 65 -4.84 14.45 -17.58
C SER A 65 -3.48 15.15 -17.49
N ALA A 66 -3.51 16.47 -17.32
CA ALA A 66 -2.33 17.29 -17.08
C ALA A 66 -1.91 17.28 -15.59
N SER A 67 -1.91 16.11 -14.95
CA SER A 67 -1.46 15.95 -13.57
C SER A 67 0.03 15.59 -13.51
N GLU A 68 0.72 16.06 -12.46
CA GLU A 68 2.12 15.69 -12.19
C GLU A 68 2.28 14.17 -12.07
N GLN A 69 1.31 13.49 -11.45
CA GLN A 69 1.30 12.03 -11.32
C GLN A 69 1.27 11.34 -12.68
N GLU A 70 0.32 11.70 -13.55
CA GLU A 70 0.22 11.05 -14.87
C GLU A 70 1.46 11.34 -15.71
N LEU A 71 1.95 12.58 -15.71
CA LEU A 71 3.13 12.96 -16.48
C LEU A 71 4.39 12.26 -15.97
N THR A 72 4.63 12.21 -14.66
CA THR A 72 5.83 11.56 -14.13
C THR A 72 5.81 10.07 -14.35
N ASN A 73 4.68 9.41 -14.07
CA ASN A 73 4.55 7.98 -14.33
C ASN A 73 4.68 7.67 -15.82
N ALA A 74 4.18 8.55 -16.69
CA ALA A 74 4.40 8.42 -18.13
C ALA A 74 5.88 8.55 -18.51
N LEU A 75 6.59 9.56 -17.98
CA LEU A 75 8.03 9.76 -18.21
C LEU A 75 8.85 8.55 -17.73
N ILE A 76 8.54 8.02 -16.54
CA ILE A 76 9.23 6.83 -16.04
C ILE A 76 8.93 5.61 -16.92
N ARG A 77 7.69 5.44 -17.38
CA ARG A 77 7.31 4.33 -18.28
C ARG A 77 8.04 4.37 -19.61
N VAL A 78 8.24 5.55 -20.22
CA VAL A 78 8.90 5.66 -21.53
C VAL A 78 10.42 5.67 -21.44
N THR A 79 10.99 6.03 -20.29
CA THR A 79 12.45 6.04 -20.07
C THR A 79 13.02 4.70 -19.59
N LYS A 80 12.17 3.75 -19.21
CA LYS A 80 12.58 2.38 -18.84
C LYS A 80 12.57 1.44 -20.04
N ASP A 81 13.63 0.65 -20.18
CA ASP A 81 13.78 -0.32 -21.27
C ASP A 81 12.87 -1.55 -21.13
N GLU A 82 12.45 -1.91 -19.91
CA GLU A 82 11.58 -3.06 -19.64
C GLU A 82 10.56 -2.80 -18.53
N LYS A 83 9.30 -3.20 -18.76
CA LYS A 83 8.26 -3.20 -17.72
C LYS A 83 8.48 -4.35 -16.75
N LYS A 84 8.66 -4.04 -15.47
CA LYS A 84 8.70 -5.05 -14.40
C LYS A 84 7.36 -5.78 -14.32
N THR A 85 7.41 -7.08 -14.09
CA THR A 85 6.21 -7.92 -13.96
C THR A 85 6.04 -8.38 -12.52
N VAL A 86 4.84 -8.16 -11.96
CA VAL A 86 4.42 -8.63 -10.64
C VAL A 86 3.50 -9.82 -10.83
N TYR A 87 3.88 -10.98 -10.29
CA TYR A 87 3.08 -12.20 -10.40
C TYR A 87 2.34 -12.49 -9.10
N PHE A 88 1.02 -12.63 -9.16
CA PHE A 88 0.18 -13.07 -8.06
C PHE A 88 -0.07 -14.57 -8.17
N LEU A 89 0.20 -15.31 -7.11
CA LEU A 89 -0.03 -16.74 -7.06
C LEU A 89 -1.52 -17.05 -6.99
N THR A 90 -1.90 -18.13 -7.66
CA THR A 90 -3.26 -18.67 -7.63
C THR A 90 -3.26 -20.18 -7.42
N GLY A 91 -4.37 -20.70 -6.90
CA GLY A 91 -4.62 -22.14 -6.73
C GLY A 91 -4.99 -22.53 -5.29
N HIS A 92 -4.81 -21.62 -4.34
CA HIS A 92 -5.03 -21.84 -2.91
C HIS A 92 -6.19 -21.00 -2.35
N ALA A 93 -7.09 -20.52 -3.20
CA ALA A 93 -8.19 -19.62 -2.86
C ALA A 93 -7.70 -18.27 -2.28
N GLU A 94 -6.64 -17.74 -2.91
CA GLU A 94 -6.15 -16.38 -2.76
C GLU A 94 -7.17 -15.34 -3.26
N HIS A 95 -6.97 -14.07 -2.94
CA HIS A 95 -7.77 -12.97 -3.47
C HIS A 95 -7.61 -12.88 -5.01
N PRO A 96 -8.70 -12.99 -5.79
CA PRO A 96 -8.59 -12.98 -7.26
C PRO A 96 -8.30 -11.58 -7.81
N LEU A 97 -7.34 -11.50 -8.74
CA LEU A 97 -6.92 -10.23 -9.38
C LEU A 97 -7.99 -9.56 -10.25
N GLU A 98 -8.91 -10.33 -10.82
CA GLU A 98 -9.95 -9.80 -11.72
C GLU A 98 -11.30 -9.61 -11.02
N ASP A 99 -11.38 -9.92 -9.73
CA ASP A 99 -12.64 -9.83 -8.99
C ASP A 99 -12.88 -8.38 -8.51
N GLY A 100 -14.05 -7.84 -8.85
CA GLY A 100 -14.53 -6.52 -8.44
C GLY A 100 -15.32 -6.52 -7.13
N SER A 101 -15.51 -7.67 -6.50
CA SER A 101 -16.11 -7.80 -5.17
C SER A 101 -15.26 -7.13 -4.10
N LYS A 102 -15.78 -7.04 -2.87
CA LYS A 102 -15.06 -6.45 -1.72
C LYS A 102 -13.79 -7.22 -1.39
N GLU A 103 -13.83 -8.53 -1.59
CA GLU A 103 -12.77 -9.47 -1.31
C GLU A 103 -11.76 -9.58 -2.49
N GLY A 104 -12.08 -9.02 -3.66
CA GLY A 104 -11.22 -9.06 -4.84
C GLY A 104 -10.03 -8.08 -4.78
N TYR A 105 -9.09 -8.24 -5.72
CA TYR A 105 -7.86 -7.43 -5.85
C TYR A 105 -7.80 -6.60 -7.14
N SER A 106 -8.92 -6.44 -7.85
CA SER A 106 -8.94 -5.65 -9.11
C SER A 106 -8.48 -4.21 -8.94
N PHE A 107 -8.80 -3.54 -7.83
CA PHE A 107 -8.35 -2.16 -7.59
C PHE A 107 -6.85 -2.10 -7.34
N LEU A 108 -6.28 -3.10 -6.64
CA LEU A 108 -4.83 -3.20 -6.44
C LEU A 108 -4.11 -3.44 -7.76
N LYS A 109 -4.66 -4.31 -8.62
CA LYS A 109 -4.14 -4.54 -9.97
C LYS A 109 -4.08 -3.23 -10.76
N GLU A 110 -5.18 -2.48 -10.81
CA GLU A 110 -5.24 -1.19 -11.51
C GLU A 110 -4.27 -0.15 -10.93
N ALA A 111 -4.11 -0.12 -9.60
CA ALA A 111 -3.15 0.76 -8.94
C ALA A 111 -1.71 0.43 -9.36
N LEU A 112 -1.33 -0.85 -9.36
CA LEU A 112 -0.01 -1.31 -9.80
C LEU A 112 0.23 -1.06 -11.30
N GLU A 113 -0.77 -1.28 -12.15
CA GLU A 113 -0.67 -0.99 -13.59
C GLU A 113 -0.51 0.52 -13.87
N ARG A 114 -1.14 1.38 -13.05
CA ARG A 114 -0.91 2.83 -13.07
C ARG A 114 0.53 3.22 -12.73
N GLN A 115 1.18 2.45 -11.86
CA GLN A 115 2.62 2.61 -11.57
C GLN A 115 3.53 2.04 -12.68
N GLY A 116 2.95 1.45 -13.72
CA GLY A 116 3.69 0.95 -14.89
C GLY A 116 4.12 -0.51 -14.80
N TYR A 117 3.68 -1.24 -13.77
CA TYR A 117 3.88 -2.69 -13.68
C TYR A 117 3.02 -3.44 -14.68
N THR A 118 3.50 -4.61 -15.12
CA THR A 118 2.65 -5.64 -15.72
C THR A 118 2.20 -6.58 -14.61
N VAL A 119 0.91 -6.72 -14.36
CA VAL A 119 0.39 -7.59 -13.31
C VAL A 119 -0.19 -8.86 -13.93
N ARG A 120 0.19 -10.04 -13.41
CA ARG A 120 -0.24 -11.33 -13.96
C ARG A 120 -0.51 -12.34 -12.86
N SER A 121 -1.44 -13.26 -13.10
CA SER A 121 -1.60 -14.45 -12.26
C SER A 121 -0.59 -15.55 -12.63
N LEU A 122 -0.21 -16.38 -11.65
CA LEU A 122 0.65 -17.54 -11.84
C LEU A 122 0.16 -18.71 -10.97
N SER A 123 -0.25 -19.80 -11.60
CA SER A 123 -0.51 -21.07 -10.90
C SER A 123 0.75 -21.94 -10.91
N LEU A 124 1.28 -22.28 -9.73
CA LEU A 124 2.42 -23.20 -9.59
C LEU A 124 2.04 -24.67 -9.80
N TYR A 125 0.74 -24.95 -9.87
CA TYR A 125 0.22 -26.25 -10.30
C TYR A 125 0.34 -26.42 -11.82
N GLU A 126 0.05 -25.36 -12.57
CA GLU A 126 0.10 -25.36 -14.04
C GLU A 126 1.53 -25.13 -14.57
N SER A 127 2.28 -24.20 -13.97
CA SER A 127 3.66 -23.92 -14.32
C SER A 127 4.61 -24.33 -13.19
N LYS A 128 5.49 -25.29 -13.47
CA LYS A 128 6.51 -25.73 -12.50
C LYS A 128 7.66 -24.73 -12.32
N THR A 129 7.68 -23.66 -13.10
CA THR A 129 8.72 -22.63 -13.04
C THR A 129 8.11 -21.26 -12.82
N ILE A 130 8.77 -20.46 -11.98
CA ILE A 130 8.50 -19.04 -11.84
C ILE A 130 9.23 -18.33 -13.00
N PRO A 131 8.56 -17.50 -13.80
CA PRO A 131 9.18 -16.81 -14.93
C PRO A 131 10.40 -15.98 -14.49
N THR A 132 11.49 -16.02 -15.26
CA THR A 132 12.72 -15.25 -14.97
C THR A 132 12.50 -13.74 -14.95
N LYS A 133 11.46 -13.25 -15.63
CA LYS A 133 11.04 -11.84 -15.63
C LYS A 133 10.21 -11.43 -14.40
N ALA A 134 9.90 -12.36 -13.49
CA ALA A 134 9.16 -12.09 -12.27
C ALA A 134 9.99 -11.19 -11.34
N SER A 135 9.63 -9.91 -11.32
CA SER A 135 10.32 -8.91 -10.51
C SER A 135 9.89 -8.97 -9.05
N VAL A 136 8.62 -9.32 -8.82
CA VAL A 136 8.04 -9.59 -7.50
C VAL A 136 7.07 -10.76 -7.66
N LEU A 137 7.11 -11.69 -6.71
CA LEU A 137 6.09 -12.73 -6.54
C LEU A 137 5.21 -12.36 -5.35
N VAL A 138 3.90 -12.52 -5.47
CA VAL A 138 2.92 -12.19 -4.43
C VAL A 138 2.11 -13.44 -4.08
N LEU A 139 2.08 -13.81 -2.80
CA LEU A 139 1.17 -14.81 -2.25
C LEU A 139 0.21 -14.10 -1.30
N ALA A 140 -1.04 -13.91 -1.73
CA ALA A 140 -2.00 -13.06 -1.05
C ALA A 140 -3.19 -13.84 -0.50
N GLY A 141 -3.18 -14.14 0.79
CA GLY A 141 -4.30 -14.79 1.48
C GLY A 141 -4.57 -16.25 1.08
N PRO A 142 -3.55 -17.15 1.02
CA PRO A 142 -3.81 -18.56 0.74
C PRO A 142 -4.69 -19.19 1.82
N GLN A 143 -5.84 -19.76 1.44
CA GLN A 143 -6.75 -20.45 2.35
C GLN A 143 -6.62 -21.97 2.31
N LYS A 144 -5.97 -22.51 1.27
CA LYS A 144 -5.67 -23.94 1.12
C LYS A 144 -4.18 -24.23 1.35
N PRO A 145 -3.82 -25.47 1.72
CA PRO A 145 -2.42 -25.87 1.88
C PRO A 145 -1.64 -25.76 0.56
N LEU A 146 -0.45 -25.17 0.64
CA LEU A 146 0.54 -25.28 -0.43
C LEU A 146 1.24 -26.63 -0.32
N SER A 147 1.40 -27.32 -1.45
CA SER A 147 2.11 -28.59 -1.47
C SER A 147 3.59 -28.42 -1.07
N PRO A 148 4.24 -29.45 -0.51
CA PRO A 148 5.68 -29.37 -0.20
C PRO A 148 6.54 -28.96 -1.40
N ALA A 149 6.15 -29.36 -2.61
CA ALA A 149 6.86 -29.01 -3.83
C ALA A 149 6.74 -27.51 -4.18
N GLU A 150 5.60 -26.89 -3.90
CA GLU A 150 5.41 -25.44 -4.08
C GLU A 150 6.19 -24.65 -3.02
N GLN A 151 6.18 -25.10 -1.77
CA GLN A 151 6.97 -24.47 -0.71
C GLN A 151 8.47 -24.46 -1.04
N VAL A 152 8.99 -25.59 -1.55
CA VAL A 152 10.38 -25.68 -2.04
C VAL A 152 10.62 -24.69 -3.18
N ARG A 153 9.70 -24.58 -4.15
CA ARG A 153 9.83 -23.61 -5.26
C ARG A 153 9.84 -22.16 -4.78
N LEU A 154 9.01 -21.81 -3.79
CA LEU A 154 9.04 -20.46 -3.18
C LEU A 154 10.35 -20.20 -2.46
N ALA A 155 10.83 -21.18 -1.69
CA ALA A 155 12.11 -21.09 -0.99
C ALA A 155 13.27 -20.94 -1.98
N ASP A 156 13.29 -21.70 -3.08
CA ASP A 156 14.31 -21.59 -4.13
C ASP A 156 14.25 -20.27 -4.89
N TYR A 157 13.05 -19.75 -5.17
CA TYR A 157 12.88 -18.43 -5.77
C TYR A 157 13.52 -17.35 -4.90
N VAL A 158 13.19 -17.30 -3.61
CA VAL A 158 13.79 -16.34 -2.68
C VAL A 158 15.30 -16.56 -2.56
N ARG A 159 15.76 -17.79 -2.36
CA ARG A 159 17.18 -18.15 -2.20
C ARG A 159 18.05 -17.71 -3.39
N THR A 160 17.49 -17.67 -4.59
CA THR A 160 18.21 -17.27 -5.82
C THR A 160 18.09 -15.78 -6.14
N GLY A 161 17.60 -14.98 -5.19
CA GLY A 161 17.49 -13.52 -5.31
C GLY A 161 16.09 -13.02 -5.66
N GLY A 162 15.10 -13.92 -5.73
CA GLY A 162 13.71 -13.54 -5.85
C GLY A 162 13.22 -12.74 -4.64
N ARG A 163 12.21 -11.90 -4.87
CA ARG A 163 11.61 -11.05 -3.85
C ARG A 163 10.13 -11.35 -3.72
N LEU A 164 9.72 -11.74 -2.51
CA LEU A 164 8.39 -12.25 -2.23
C LEU A 164 7.62 -11.26 -1.35
N LEU A 165 6.39 -10.97 -1.75
CA LEU A 165 5.37 -10.37 -0.89
C LEU A 165 4.44 -11.49 -0.40
N LEU A 166 4.36 -11.69 0.91
CA LEU A 166 3.54 -12.70 1.54
C LEU A 166 2.53 -12.04 2.46
N LEU A 167 1.24 -12.17 2.13
CA LEU A 167 0.12 -11.69 2.93
C LEU A 167 -0.60 -12.90 3.51
N LEU A 168 -0.67 -13.02 4.84
CA LEU A 168 -1.10 -14.24 5.51
C LEU A 168 -2.06 -13.96 6.68
N ASP A 169 -3.36 -14.14 6.46
CA ASP A 169 -4.41 -13.95 7.48
C ASP A 169 -4.38 -15.02 8.56
N PRO A 170 -4.75 -14.73 9.83
CA PRO A 170 -5.05 -15.73 10.85
C PRO A 170 -5.91 -16.88 10.33
N GLY A 171 -5.60 -18.11 10.74
CA GLY A 171 -6.36 -19.29 10.32
C GLY A 171 -6.06 -19.80 8.91
N SER A 172 -5.20 -19.12 8.13
CA SER A 172 -4.63 -19.67 6.89
C SER A 172 -4.09 -21.09 7.11
N ARG A 173 -4.38 -21.98 6.15
CA ARG A 173 -3.96 -23.38 6.14
C ARG A 173 -2.79 -23.64 5.19
N ALA A 174 -2.09 -22.59 4.78
CA ALA A 174 -1.01 -22.63 3.78
C ALA A 174 0.14 -23.59 4.15
N GLY A 175 0.36 -23.84 5.45
CA GLY A 175 1.41 -24.74 5.94
C GLY A 175 2.82 -24.19 5.75
N LEU A 176 2.98 -22.86 5.85
CA LEU A 176 4.22 -22.13 5.56
C LEU A 176 5.13 -21.96 6.78
N GLU A 177 4.79 -22.50 7.94
CA GLU A 177 5.48 -22.26 9.21
C GLU A 177 6.98 -22.60 9.14
N SER A 178 7.32 -23.73 8.53
CA SER A 178 8.71 -24.15 8.33
C SER A 178 9.47 -23.25 7.35
N THR A 179 8.79 -22.82 6.28
CA THR A 179 9.36 -21.92 5.25
C THR A 179 9.62 -20.53 5.85
N LEU A 180 8.67 -20.00 6.62
CA LEU A 180 8.82 -18.74 7.34
C LEU A 180 9.98 -18.80 8.35
N ALA A 181 10.07 -19.89 9.12
CA ALA A 181 11.15 -20.08 10.09
C ALA A 181 12.53 -20.13 9.42
N ALA A 182 12.64 -20.65 8.19
CA ALA A 182 13.88 -20.63 7.42
C ALA A 182 14.35 -19.21 7.08
N TRP A 183 13.41 -18.27 6.89
CA TRP A 183 13.67 -16.83 6.68
C TRP A 183 13.79 -16.03 7.98
N GLY A 184 13.72 -16.70 9.13
CA GLY A 184 13.74 -16.06 10.44
C GLY A 184 12.42 -15.44 10.87
N LEU A 185 11.33 -15.67 10.13
CA LEU A 185 10.01 -15.18 10.49
C LEU A 185 9.29 -16.21 11.37
N ARG A 186 8.68 -15.75 12.46
CA ARG A 186 7.79 -16.54 13.31
C ARG A 186 6.46 -15.81 13.46
N THR A 187 5.40 -16.50 13.08
CA THR A 187 4.02 -16.07 13.22
C THR A 187 3.22 -17.22 13.82
N ASP A 188 2.12 -16.89 14.49
CA ASP A 188 1.11 -17.88 14.91
C ASP A 188 -0.28 -17.48 14.40
N ASN A 189 -1.31 -18.24 14.77
CA ASN A 189 -2.68 -18.03 14.31
C ASN A 189 -3.48 -17.06 15.19
N ARG A 190 -2.82 -16.30 16.08
CA ARG A 190 -3.52 -15.33 16.91
C ARG A 190 -3.92 -14.10 16.10
N THR A 191 -5.06 -13.55 16.42
CA THR A 191 -5.55 -12.29 15.86
C THR A 191 -5.19 -11.16 16.79
N VAL A 192 -4.78 -10.02 16.23
CA VAL A 192 -4.51 -8.80 16.99
C VAL A 192 -5.81 -8.06 17.24
N LEU A 193 -6.09 -7.78 18.51
CA LEU A 193 -7.13 -6.88 18.96
C LEU A 193 -6.49 -5.57 19.41
N ASP A 194 -7.05 -4.43 19.00
CA ASP A 194 -6.55 -3.11 19.35
C ASP A 194 -7.69 -2.20 19.79
N THR A 195 -7.49 -1.47 20.89
CA THR A 195 -8.42 -0.44 21.36
C THR A 195 -8.19 0.92 20.69
N GLN A 196 -7.16 1.04 19.85
CA GLN A 196 -6.97 2.13 18.91
C GLN A 196 -7.78 1.85 17.64
N THR A 197 -9.08 2.15 17.70
CA THR A 197 -10.01 2.01 16.59
C THR A 197 -10.50 3.36 16.06
N ILE A 198 -11.04 3.38 14.84
CA ILE A 198 -11.92 4.46 14.39
C ILE A 198 -13.21 4.48 15.22
N LEU A 199 -13.94 5.60 15.22
CA LEU A 199 -15.20 5.73 15.95
C LEU A 199 -16.19 4.61 15.58
N GLY A 200 -16.64 3.83 16.57
CA GLY A 200 -17.53 2.68 16.36
C GLY A 200 -16.86 1.45 15.71
N GLY A 201 -15.53 1.46 15.58
CA GLY A 201 -14.75 0.42 14.92
C GLY A 201 -14.56 -0.84 15.76
N ASP A 202 -14.35 -1.93 15.03
CA ASP A 202 -14.06 -3.28 15.49
C ASP A 202 -12.63 -3.39 16.05
N LEU A 203 -12.42 -4.13 17.17
CA LEU A 203 -11.09 -4.30 17.77
C LEU A 203 -10.16 -5.15 16.90
N THR A 204 -10.69 -6.03 16.04
CA THR A 204 -9.89 -6.86 15.12
C THR A 204 -9.37 -6.07 13.93
N MET A 205 -9.67 -4.77 13.83
CA MET A 205 -9.19 -3.89 12.76
C MET A 205 -8.21 -2.84 13.29
N PRO A 206 -7.00 -3.23 13.75
CA PRO A 206 -5.96 -2.29 14.16
C PRO A 206 -5.74 -1.17 13.14
N VAL A 207 -5.81 0.07 13.63
CA VAL A 207 -5.45 1.26 12.87
C VAL A 207 -4.07 1.72 13.32
N VAL A 208 -3.09 1.52 12.44
CA VAL A 208 -1.67 1.73 12.70
C VAL A 208 -1.24 3.11 12.24
N ASN A 209 -0.47 3.79 13.09
CA ASN A 209 0.32 4.99 12.79
C ASN A 209 1.75 4.89 13.35
N THR A 210 2.15 3.70 13.78
CA THR A 210 3.49 3.43 14.32
C THR A 210 4.24 2.59 13.31
N TYR A 211 5.09 3.26 12.52
CA TYR A 211 5.91 2.63 11.50
C TYR A 211 7.36 2.48 11.95
N GLY A 212 8.03 1.45 11.45
CA GLY A 212 9.47 1.32 11.63
C GLY A 212 10.27 2.26 10.73
N THR A 213 11.55 2.41 11.01
CA THR A 213 12.47 3.20 10.18
C THR A 213 12.94 2.37 8.99
N HIS A 214 12.33 2.60 7.83
CA HIS A 214 12.71 1.95 6.56
C HIS A 214 12.24 2.81 5.37
N GLU A 215 12.90 2.69 4.21
CA GLU A 215 12.53 3.45 2.99
C GLU A 215 11.06 3.21 2.58
N ILE A 216 10.53 2.01 2.82
CA ILE A 216 9.11 1.64 2.54
C ILE A 216 8.13 2.52 3.32
N THR A 217 8.48 2.92 4.55
CA THR A 217 7.57 3.55 5.50
C THR A 217 7.90 5.01 5.79
N GLN A 218 8.94 5.56 5.15
CA GLN A 218 9.49 6.88 5.46
C GLN A 218 8.45 8.01 5.31
N ASP A 219 7.55 7.90 4.34
CA ASP A 219 6.55 8.93 4.01
C ASP A 219 5.17 8.66 4.65
N LEU A 220 5.04 7.56 5.42
CA LEU A 220 3.78 7.17 6.06
C LEU A 220 3.58 7.79 7.45
N GLY A 221 4.53 8.58 7.96
CA GLY A 221 4.54 9.05 9.36
C GLY A 221 3.32 9.88 9.81
N GLN A 222 2.49 10.36 8.89
CA GLN A 222 1.24 11.08 9.19
C GLN A 222 -0.03 10.39 8.65
N VAL A 223 0.13 9.20 8.06
CA VAL A 223 -0.96 8.45 7.44
C VAL A 223 -1.31 7.27 8.34
N PHE A 224 -2.57 6.83 8.28
CA PHE A 224 -3.02 5.65 8.99
C PHE A 224 -3.21 4.48 8.03
N THR A 225 -2.76 3.29 8.41
CA THR A 225 -3.04 2.04 7.70
C THR A 225 -3.91 1.16 8.57
N MET A 226 -4.93 0.53 7.98
CA MET A 226 -5.85 -0.37 8.68
C MET A 226 -5.55 -1.79 8.27
N PHE A 227 -5.36 -2.66 9.27
CA PHE A 227 -5.08 -4.07 9.06
C PHE A 227 -6.19 -4.97 9.64
N PRO A 228 -7.31 -5.17 8.92
CA PRO A 228 -8.39 -6.04 9.36
C PRO A 228 -7.94 -7.49 9.60
N HIS A 229 -8.25 -8.01 10.78
CA HIS A 229 -7.95 -9.38 11.18
C HIS A 229 -6.47 -9.75 11.10
N ALA A 230 -5.55 -8.85 11.42
CA ALA A 230 -4.12 -9.16 11.31
C ALA A 230 -3.61 -10.18 12.35
N ARG A 231 -2.65 -11.02 11.95
CA ARG A 231 -1.77 -11.79 12.85
C ARG A 231 -0.44 -11.07 13.10
N PRO A 232 0.19 -11.26 14.28
CA PRO A 232 1.50 -10.69 14.55
C PRO A 232 2.63 -11.52 13.94
N VAL A 233 3.72 -10.85 13.57
CA VAL A 233 4.99 -11.47 13.16
C VAL A 233 6.12 -11.06 14.11
N SER A 234 7.03 -11.99 14.34
CA SER A 234 8.24 -11.82 15.15
C SER A 234 9.46 -12.40 14.44
N PHE A 235 10.65 -12.02 14.88
CA PHE A 235 11.90 -12.56 14.36
C PHE A 235 12.44 -13.69 15.24
N LEU A 236 13.06 -14.68 14.60
CA LEU A 236 13.82 -15.74 15.24
C LEU A 236 15.28 -15.30 15.33
N ASP A 237 15.74 -14.92 16.52
CA ASP A 237 17.12 -14.43 16.72
C ASP A 237 18.19 -15.44 16.28
N SER A 238 17.88 -16.74 16.29
CA SER A 238 18.74 -17.79 15.74
C SER A 238 19.07 -17.63 14.26
N LYS A 239 18.25 -16.87 13.51
CA LYS A 239 18.45 -16.52 12.09
C LYS A 239 19.09 -15.16 11.87
N GLY A 240 19.50 -14.45 12.93
CA GLY A 240 20.08 -13.10 12.85
C GLY A 240 21.41 -12.99 12.09
N ASN A 241 22.13 -14.11 11.90
CA ASN A 241 23.35 -14.18 11.09
C ASN A 241 23.07 -14.41 9.59
N GLU A 242 21.85 -14.81 9.23
CA GLU A 242 21.44 -15.08 7.84
C GLU A 242 20.53 -13.96 7.31
N TRP A 243 19.67 -13.41 8.17
CA TRP A 243 18.63 -12.45 7.81
C TRP A 243 18.69 -11.20 8.69
N VAL A 244 18.34 -10.06 8.11
CA VAL A 244 18.10 -8.80 8.80
C VAL A 244 16.60 -8.56 8.82
N PHE A 245 16.05 -8.26 10.00
CA PHE A 245 14.63 -8.02 10.22
C PHE A 245 14.33 -6.53 10.37
N HIS A 246 13.42 -6.01 9.56
CA HIS A 246 12.95 -4.64 9.57
C HIS A 246 11.44 -4.63 9.87
N PRO A 247 11.01 -4.32 11.11
CA PRO A 247 9.59 -4.14 11.38
C PRO A 247 9.09 -2.90 10.61
N LEU A 248 7.97 -3.02 9.91
CA LEU A 248 7.42 -1.96 9.06
C LEU A 248 6.20 -1.29 9.69
N ALA A 249 5.27 -2.07 10.24
CA ALA A 249 4.04 -1.57 10.85
C ALA A 249 3.80 -2.26 12.20
N LYS A 250 3.46 -1.50 13.23
CA LYS A 250 3.19 -2.00 14.58
C LYS A 250 1.82 -1.56 15.10
N SER A 251 1.10 -2.47 15.75
CA SER A 251 -0.12 -2.15 16.49
C SER A 251 0.15 -1.21 17.67
N SER A 252 -0.90 -0.66 18.27
CA SER A 252 -0.75 0.25 19.42
C SER A 252 -0.24 -0.48 20.67
N PRO A 253 0.35 0.23 21.65
CA PRO A 253 0.69 -0.36 22.95
C PRO A 253 -0.50 -0.90 23.76
N ARG A 254 -1.73 -0.57 23.36
CA ARG A 254 -2.98 -1.03 23.98
C ARG A 254 -3.58 -2.24 23.25
N SER A 255 -2.83 -2.84 22.33
CA SER A 255 -3.24 -4.04 21.61
C SER A 255 -2.81 -5.31 22.33
N TRP A 256 -3.43 -6.43 21.96
CA TRP A 256 -2.98 -7.76 22.34
C TRP A 256 -3.33 -8.78 21.25
N ALA A 257 -2.57 -9.88 21.19
CA ALA A 257 -2.87 -11.01 20.32
C ALA A 257 -3.56 -12.11 21.11
N ARG A 258 -4.71 -12.58 20.61
CA ARG A 258 -5.54 -13.63 21.21
C ARG A 258 -5.68 -14.84 20.30
N ALA A 259 -5.58 -16.03 20.88
CA ALA A 259 -5.93 -17.28 20.20
C ALA A 259 -7.46 -17.45 20.15
N ASP A 260 -7.97 -18.02 19.06
CA ASP A 260 -9.38 -18.40 18.92
C ASP A 260 -10.38 -17.23 19.02
N THR A 261 -10.11 -16.10 18.34
CA THR A 261 -11.14 -15.06 18.18
C THR A 261 -12.29 -15.65 17.36
N PRO A 262 -13.52 -15.76 17.90
CA PRO A 262 -14.65 -16.31 17.15
C PRO A 262 -14.89 -15.48 15.88
N PRO A 263 -15.28 -16.10 14.75
CA PRO A 263 -15.64 -15.37 13.54
C PRO A 263 -16.88 -14.48 13.72
N ASP A 264 -17.59 -14.61 14.84
CA ASP A 264 -18.74 -13.78 15.18
C ASP A 264 -18.29 -12.42 15.72
N ARG A 265 -18.47 -11.41 14.86
CA ARG A 265 -18.06 -10.00 14.96
C ARG A 265 -18.75 -9.21 16.08
N THR A 266 -19.60 -9.84 16.89
CA THR A 266 -20.52 -9.14 17.81
C THR A 266 -20.16 -9.24 19.30
N THR A 267 -19.23 -10.11 19.68
CA THR A 267 -18.90 -10.39 21.10
C THR A 267 -17.42 -10.14 21.45
N GLN A 268 -16.86 -9.05 20.93
CA GLN A 268 -15.48 -8.68 21.26
C GLN A 268 -15.41 -8.03 22.64
N THR A 269 -15.03 -8.84 23.62
CA THR A 269 -14.77 -8.39 24.98
C THR A 269 -13.39 -7.76 25.08
N ARG A 270 -13.28 -6.63 25.79
CA ARG A 270 -12.01 -5.92 26.06
C ARG A 270 -11.20 -6.57 27.18
N ASP A 271 -11.34 -7.89 27.36
CA ASP A 271 -10.87 -8.63 28.53
C ASP A 271 -9.48 -9.23 28.32
N PHE A 272 -8.43 -8.44 28.44
CA PHE A 272 -7.07 -8.96 28.31
C PHE A 272 -6.75 -10.04 29.36
N ASN A 273 -6.23 -11.20 28.93
CA ASN A 273 -5.76 -12.26 29.81
C ASN A 273 -4.23 -12.39 29.75
N PRO A 274 -3.47 -11.99 30.79
CA PRO A 274 -2.01 -12.01 30.77
C PRO A 274 -1.38 -13.40 30.68
N GLN A 275 -2.14 -14.47 30.94
CA GLN A 275 -1.63 -15.85 30.83
C GLN A 275 -1.77 -16.45 29.43
N LYS A 276 -2.63 -15.86 28.58
CA LYS A 276 -2.97 -16.41 27.24
C LYS A 276 -2.68 -15.42 26.11
N ASP A 277 -2.93 -14.15 26.36
CA ASP A 277 -2.79 -13.08 25.38
C ASP A 277 -1.36 -12.53 25.40
N THR A 278 -0.87 -12.07 24.25
CA THR A 278 0.41 -11.35 24.18
C THR A 278 0.16 -9.87 23.99
N GLN A 279 0.59 -9.07 24.96
CA GLN A 279 0.46 -7.62 24.93
C GLN A 279 1.35 -7.01 23.84
N GLY A 280 0.82 -5.97 23.18
CA GLY A 280 1.55 -5.18 22.18
C GLY A 280 2.50 -4.13 22.78
N PRO A 281 3.13 -3.31 21.91
CA PRO A 281 2.91 -3.24 20.46
C PRO A 281 3.41 -4.49 19.73
N LEU A 282 2.64 -4.96 18.75
CA LEU A 282 2.91 -6.16 17.95
C LEU A 282 3.27 -5.74 16.52
N THR A 283 4.24 -6.41 15.91
CA THR A 283 4.59 -6.13 14.51
C THR A 283 3.58 -6.84 13.60
N LEU A 284 2.91 -6.10 12.72
CA LEU A 284 1.91 -6.63 11.78
C LEU A 284 2.49 -6.82 10.37
N ALA A 285 3.46 -6.00 10.01
CA ALA A 285 4.20 -6.11 8.76
C ALA A 285 5.70 -5.98 9.01
N ALA A 286 6.50 -6.78 8.31
CA ALA A 286 7.95 -6.76 8.41
C ALA A 286 8.62 -7.18 7.09
N LEU A 287 9.82 -6.65 6.87
CA LEU A 287 10.70 -7.07 5.78
C LEU A 287 11.86 -7.87 6.37
N VAL A 288 12.19 -9.00 5.76
CA VAL A 288 13.45 -9.70 5.98
C VAL A 288 14.30 -9.68 4.72
N VAL A 289 15.58 -9.34 4.90
CA VAL A 289 16.56 -9.27 3.81
C VAL A 289 17.73 -10.21 4.15
N ALA A 290 18.13 -11.06 3.21
CA ALA A 290 19.26 -11.97 3.43
C ALA A 290 20.55 -11.16 3.52
N ARG A 291 21.43 -11.45 4.48
CA ARG A 291 22.72 -10.75 4.63
C ARG A 291 23.68 -10.99 3.48
N THR A 292 23.55 -12.12 2.81
CA THR A 292 24.41 -12.54 1.71
C THR A 292 23.61 -12.61 0.41
N ASN A 293 24.21 -12.13 -0.67
CA ASN A 293 23.66 -12.26 -2.00
C ASN A 293 24.10 -13.62 -2.60
N PRO A 294 23.22 -14.42 -3.23
CA PRO A 294 23.61 -15.67 -3.86
C PRO A 294 24.65 -15.52 -4.99
N SER A 295 24.75 -14.35 -5.63
CA SER A 295 25.82 -14.01 -6.58
C SER A 295 25.98 -12.49 -6.74
N GLU A 296 27.11 -12.02 -7.27
CA GLU A 296 27.37 -10.58 -7.48
C GLU A 296 26.31 -9.87 -8.34
N ASN A 297 25.72 -10.59 -9.31
CA ASN A 297 24.73 -10.04 -10.24
C ASN A 297 23.28 -10.37 -9.86
N ALA A 298 23.05 -11.11 -8.78
CA ALA A 298 21.70 -11.40 -8.31
C ALA A 298 21.16 -10.25 -7.46
N ARG A 299 19.83 -10.15 -7.37
CA ARG A 299 19.22 -9.29 -6.36
C ARG A 299 19.39 -9.90 -4.99
N GLN A 300 19.49 -9.06 -3.97
CA GLN A 300 19.48 -9.52 -2.59
C GLN A 300 18.10 -10.16 -2.28
N PRO A 301 18.06 -11.42 -1.79
CA PRO A 301 16.83 -12.07 -1.38
C PRO A 301 16.07 -11.26 -0.33
N ALA A 302 14.77 -11.11 -0.53
CA ALA A 302 13.93 -10.43 0.43
C ALA A 302 12.51 -11.02 0.50
N VAL A 303 11.94 -11.03 1.69
CA VAL A 303 10.53 -11.38 1.93
C VAL A 303 9.90 -10.27 2.73
N LEU A 304 8.86 -9.65 2.17
CA LEU A 304 7.99 -8.75 2.92
C LEU A 304 6.77 -9.56 3.36
N PHE A 305 6.56 -9.62 4.66
CA PHE A 305 5.45 -10.29 5.28
C PHE A 305 4.46 -9.26 5.81
N VAL A 306 3.17 -9.48 5.57
CA VAL A 306 2.06 -8.80 6.24
C VAL A 306 1.13 -9.86 6.79
N GLY A 307 0.75 -9.74 8.06
CA GLY A 307 -0.13 -10.69 8.73
C GLY A 307 -1.61 -10.57 8.34
N ASP A 308 -1.90 -10.00 7.18
CA ASP A 308 -3.23 -9.61 6.72
C ASP A 308 -3.17 -9.44 5.19
N SER A 309 -4.06 -10.08 4.46
CA SER A 309 -4.28 -9.87 3.02
C SER A 309 -5.54 -9.05 2.71
N ASP A 310 -6.48 -8.95 3.63
CA ASP A 310 -7.68 -8.13 3.49
C ASP A 310 -7.34 -6.63 3.38
N PHE A 311 -6.27 -6.13 4.02
CA PHE A 311 -5.91 -4.69 3.94
C PHE A 311 -5.70 -4.17 2.50
N ALA A 312 -5.33 -5.06 1.58
CA ALA A 312 -5.08 -4.75 0.18
C ALA A 312 -6.25 -5.16 -0.75
N SER A 313 -7.34 -5.68 -0.18
CA SER A 313 -8.58 -5.98 -0.90
C SER A 313 -9.31 -4.70 -1.29
N ASN A 314 -10.21 -4.80 -2.27
CA ASN A 314 -11.04 -3.68 -2.73
C ASN A 314 -11.83 -3.01 -1.59
N ALA A 315 -12.16 -3.73 -0.51
CA ALA A 315 -12.85 -3.18 0.65
C ALA A 315 -12.01 -2.19 1.47
N PHE A 316 -10.68 -2.35 1.48
CA PHE A 316 -9.78 -1.65 2.40
C PHE A 316 -8.63 -0.92 1.71
N LEU A 317 -8.41 -1.13 0.42
CA LEU A 317 -7.31 -0.53 -0.32
C LEU A 317 -7.35 1.01 -0.29
N ASP A 318 -8.55 1.59 -0.44
CA ASP A 318 -8.78 3.04 -0.40
C ASP A 318 -8.75 3.64 1.03
N PHE A 319 -8.52 2.81 2.07
CA PHE A 319 -8.39 3.32 3.42
C PHE A 319 -7.07 4.08 3.58
N SER A 320 -7.16 5.41 3.72
CA SER A 320 -6.06 6.33 4.08
C SER A 320 -4.71 5.93 3.45
N GLY A 321 -3.85 5.19 4.17
CA GLY A 321 -2.52 4.80 3.70
C GLY A 321 -2.34 3.37 3.20
N ASN A 322 -3.40 2.57 3.06
CA ASN A 322 -3.29 1.17 2.65
C ASN A 322 -2.74 1.04 1.22
N THR A 323 -3.27 1.85 0.28
CA THR A 323 -2.74 1.96 -1.09
C THR A 323 -1.27 2.38 -1.09
N ASP A 324 -0.90 3.40 -0.32
CA ASP A 324 0.49 3.86 -0.25
C ASP A 324 1.40 2.74 0.27
N PHE A 325 1.06 2.13 1.42
CA PHE A 325 1.86 1.06 2.01
C PHE A 325 2.11 -0.10 1.04
N ILE A 326 1.08 -0.60 0.35
CA ILE A 326 1.23 -1.74 -0.58
C ILE A 326 2.03 -1.35 -1.84
N LEU A 327 1.85 -0.14 -2.36
CA LEU A 327 2.61 0.34 -3.51
C LEU A 327 4.09 0.57 -3.14
N HIS A 328 4.37 1.11 -1.96
CA HIS A 328 5.72 1.26 -1.41
C HIS A 328 6.41 -0.10 -1.24
N ALA A 329 5.69 -1.08 -0.69
CA ALA A 329 6.17 -2.45 -0.53
C ALA A 329 6.54 -3.08 -1.87
N VAL A 330 5.64 -3.02 -2.86
CA VAL A 330 5.89 -3.61 -4.19
C VAL A 330 7.02 -2.88 -4.91
N ALA A 331 7.10 -1.56 -4.85
CA ALA A 331 8.18 -0.81 -5.50
C ALA A 331 9.55 -1.09 -4.90
N TRP A 332 9.65 -1.19 -3.57
CA TRP A 332 10.89 -1.60 -2.93
C TRP A 332 11.29 -3.03 -3.35
N LEU A 333 10.34 -3.97 -3.38
CA LEU A 333 10.58 -5.33 -3.85
C LEU A 333 10.93 -5.37 -5.35
N ALA A 334 10.43 -4.46 -6.17
CA ALA A 334 10.76 -4.38 -7.58
C ALA A 334 12.11 -3.69 -7.87
N GLU A 335 12.77 -3.12 -6.84
CA GLU A 335 13.94 -2.23 -6.93
C GLU A 335 13.65 -0.92 -7.68
N GLU A 336 12.43 -0.41 -7.54
CA GLU A 336 11.96 0.80 -8.24
C GLU A 336 11.47 1.86 -7.25
N LYS A 337 12.24 2.10 -6.19
CA LYS A 337 11.87 3.03 -5.11
C LYS A 337 11.52 4.45 -5.58
N ASP A 338 12.07 4.89 -6.72
CA ASP A 338 11.79 6.21 -7.29
C ASP A 338 10.39 6.36 -7.90
N LEU A 339 9.65 5.26 -8.13
CA LEU A 339 8.27 5.31 -8.67
C LEU A 339 7.24 5.82 -7.65
N VAL A 340 7.56 5.72 -6.37
CA VAL A 340 6.60 5.89 -5.27
C VAL A 340 6.56 7.31 -4.73
N THR A 341 7.67 8.04 -4.83
CA THR A 341 7.83 9.41 -4.34
C THR A 341 6.96 10.43 -5.10
N ILE A 342 6.20 10.01 -6.11
CA ILE A 342 5.32 10.84 -6.94
C ILE A 342 3.85 10.41 -6.82
N ALA A 343 3.45 9.82 -5.69
CA ALA A 343 2.06 9.93 -5.28
C ALA A 343 1.79 11.42 -5.01
N PRO A 344 0.73 12.03 -5.59
CA PRO A 344 0.41 13.41 -5.29
C PRO A 344 0.26 13.55 -3.77
N LYS A 345 0.75 14.67 -3.21
CA LYS A 345 0.21 15.17 -1.93
C LYS A 345 -1.22 15.55 -2.24
N ASP A 346 -2.07 14.54 -2.16
CA ASP A 346 -3.45 14.63 -2.49
C ASP A 346 -4.04 15.65 -1.50
N THR A 347 -4.36 16.85 -2.01
CA THR A 347 -5.26 17.77 -1.31
C THR A 347 -6.69 17.24 -1.45
N THR A 348 -6.89 15.93 -1.45
CA THR A 348 -8.17 15.36 -1.05
C THR A 348 -8.44 15.92 0.32
N ASN A 349 -9.63 16.49 0.52
CA ASN A 349 -10.11 16.89 1.82
C ASN A 349 -9.98 15.67 2.73
N GLY A 350 -8.85 15.56 3.44
CA GLY A 350 -8.55 14.40 4.26
C GLY A 350 -9.73 14.21 5.17
N THR A 351 -10.48 13.12 4.99
CA THR A 351 -11.60 12.81 5.86
C THR A 351 -10.99 12.75 7.25
N LEU A 352 -11.38 13.68 8.11
CA LEU A 352 -10.72 13.87 9.39
C LEU A 352 -11.06 12.66 10.26
N LEU A 353 -10.20 11.64 10.22
CA LEU A 353 -10.36 10.38 10.95
C LEU A 353 -10.06 10.66 12.43
N LEU A 354 -11.10 11.07 13.15
CA LEU A 354 -11.03 11.32 14.57
C LEU A 354 -11.07 10.00 15.34
N THR A 355 -10.07 9.79 16.20
CA THR A 355 -10.16 8.78 17.25
C THR A 355 -11.34 9.10 18.19
N ALA A 356 -11.85 8.11 18.91
CA ALA A 356 -12.93 8.32 19.88
C ALA A 356 -12.58 9.42 20.92
N ALA A 357 -11.31 9.51 21.33
CA ALA A 357 -10.85 10.55 22.26
C ALA A 357 -10.90 11.95 21.66
N GLN A 358 -10.42 12.12 20.42
CA GLN A 358 -10.44 13.41 19.73
C GLN A 358 -11.88 13.87 19.42
N SER A 359 -12.75 12.94 19.02
CA SER A 359 -14.18 13.22 18.80
C SER A 359 -14.87 13.66 20.10
N ASN A 360 -14.63 12.96 21.22
CA ASN A 360 -15.18 13.35 22.52
C ASN A 360 -14.69 14.75 22.97
N ALA A 361 -13.42 15.07 22.75
CA ALA A 361 -12.88 16.39 23.06
C ALA A 361 -13.58 17.48 22.22
N LEU A 362 -13.75 17.26 20.91
CA LEU A 362 -14.46 18.17 20.03
C LEU A 362 -15.94 18.31 20.42
N PHE A 363 -16.61 17.21 20.78
CA PHE A 363 -17.98 17.22 21.26
C PHE A 363 -18.13 18.07 22.53
N VAL A 364 -17.29 17.85 23.54
CA VAL A 364 -17.32 18.63 24.79
C VAL A 364 -17.05 20.11 24.51
N LEU A 365 -16.07 20.42 23.66
CA LEU A 365 -15.75 21.80 23.30
C LEU A 365 -16.91 22.49 22.58
N GLN A 366 -17.55 21.81 21.63
CA GLN A 366 -18.59 22.40 20.79
C GLN A 366 -19.96 22.46 21.47
N VAL A 367 -20.33 21.42 22.24
CA VAL A 367 -21.65 21.32 22.87
C VAL A 367 -21.69 21.97 24.25
N LEU A 368 -20.59 21.90 25.01
CA LEU A 368 -20.54 22.48 26.36
C LEU A 368 -19.69 23.75 26.38
N GLY A 369 -18.52 23.74 25.73
CA GLY A 369 -17.57 24.86 25.75
C GLY A 369 -18.13 26.11 25.10
N LEU A 370 -18.56 26.04 23.83
CA LEU A 370 -19.07 27.19 23.08
C LEU A 370 -20.36 27.77 23.71
N PRO A 371 -21.43 26.99 23.98
CA PRO A 371 -22.61 27.51 24.66
C PRO A 371 -22.30 28.05 26.06
N GLY A 372 -21.43 27.39 26.82
CA GLY A 372 -20.98 27.85 28.13
C GLY A 372 -20.27 29.20 28.06
N PHE A 373 -19.38 29.38 27.07
CA PHE A 373 -18.71 30.66 26.82
C PHE A 373 -19.73 31.78 26.52
N PHE A 374 -20.69 31.55 25.63
CA PHE A 374 -21.71 32.55 25.30
C PHE A 374 -22.62 32.88 26.50
N LEU A 375 -22.98 31.89 27.31
CA LEU A 375 -23.76 32.12 28.54
C LEU A 375 -22.98 32.97 29.55
N LEU A 376 -21.70 32.66 29.77
CA LEU A 376 -20.85 33.43 30.69
C LEU A 376 -20.60 34.85 30.18
N ALA A 377 -20.35 35.02 28.88
CA ALA A 377 -20.19 36.33 28.26
C ALA A 377 -21.49 37.15 28.36
N GLY A 378 -22.65 36.54 28.04
CA GLY A 378 -23.96 37.18 28.16
C GLY A 378 -24.26 37.60 29.61
N PHE A 379 -23.97 36.73 30.58
CA PHE A 379 -24.11 37.05 32.00
C PHE A 379 -23.17 38.18 32.45
N GLY A 380 -21.92 38.17 31.97
CA GLY A 380 -20.94 39.23 32.23
C GLY A 380 -21.41 40.59 31.73
N VAL A 381 -21.89 40.65 30.48
CA VAL A 381 -22.46 41.86 29.88
C VAL A 381 -23.70 42.33 30.65
N TRP A 382 -24.61 41.43 30.98
CA TRP A 382 -25.80 41.75 31.77
C TRP A 382 -25.44 42.35 33.14
N ARG A 383 -24.46 41.76 33.83
CA ARG A 383 -24.00 42.25 35.14
C ARG A 383 -23.31 43.61 35.02
N HIS A 384 -22.55 43.85 33.95
CA HIS A 384 -21.92 45.14 33.71
C HIS A 384 -22.94 46.24 33.40
N ARG A 385 -23.95 45.95 32.56
CA ARG A 385 -25.04 46.88 32.23
C ARG A 385 -25.96 47.18 33.40
N ARG A 386 -26.05 46.31 34.40
CA ARG A 386 -26.78 46.57 35.66
C ARG A 386 -26.02 47.45 36.65
N ARG A 387 -24.72 47.64 36.44
CA ARG A 387 -23.84 48.47 37.28
C ARG A 387 -23.58 49.86 36.68
N LEU A 388 -23.92 50.06 35.41
CA LEU A 388 -24.15 51.35 34.77
C LEU A 388 -25.58 51.79 35.08
#